data_AF-A0A828T612-F1
#
_entry.id   AF-A0A828T612-F1
#
_cell.length_a   1.000
_cell.length_b   1.000
_cell.length_c   1.000
_cell.angle_alpha   90.00
_cell.angle_beta   90.00
_cell.angle_gamma   90.00
#
_symmetry.space_group_name_H-M   'P 1'
#
loop_
_entity.id
_entity.type
_entity.pdbx_description
1 polymer ?
#
loop_
_entity_poly.entity_id
_entity_poly.type
_entity_poly.pdbx_seq_one_letter_code
_entity_poly.pdbx_strand_id
1 'polypeptide(L)' 'MTFTKNSILVKTWVSLVVSGVFTFDQVPNLFNLRAVVIEITNDLAGE' A
#
# COMPACT_ATOMS: atom_id res chain seq x y z
N MET A 1 -8.89 -11.11 8.45
CA MET A 1 -7.66 -11.39 7.68
C MET A 1 -6.76 -10.17 7.80
N THR A 2 -5.47 -10.37 8.04
CA THR A 2 -4.51 -9.28 8.28
C THR A 2 -3.46 -9.31 7.20
N PHE A 3 -3.40 -8.23 6.40
CA PHE A 3 -2.35 -8.04 5.42
C PHE A 3 -1.06 -7.62 6.11
N THR A 4 0.08 -8.07 5.56
CA THR A 4 1.43 -7.72 6.02
C THR A 4 2.26 -7.27 4.83
N LYS A 5 3.41 -6.63 5.07
CA LYS A 5 4.38 -6.24 4.02
C LYS A 5 4.85 -7.38 3.12
N ASN A 6 4.69 -8.63 3.57
CA ASN A 6 5.04 -9.82 2.80
C ASN A 6 3.93 -10.26 1.84
N SER A 7 2.72 -9.71 1.94
CA SER A 7 1.62 -10.02 1.06
C SER A 7 1.91 -9.55 -0.36
N ILE A 8 1.70 -10.44 -1.34
CA ILE A 8 1.79 -10.10 -2.76
C ILE A 8 0.84 -8.96 -3.10
N LEU A 9 -0.39 -8.99 -2.57
CA LEU A 9 -1.39 -7.95 -2.81
C LEU A 9 -0.90 -6.59 -2.31
N VAL A 10 -0.33 -6.52 -1.11
CA VAL A 10 0.23 -5.29 -0.55
C VAL A 10 1.36 -4.77 -1.44
N LYS A 11 2.30 -5.63 -1.84
CA LYS A 11 3.43 -5.24 -2.71
C LYS A 11 2.98 -4.70 -4.06
N THR A 12 1.96 -5.32 -4.67
CA THR A 12 1.37 -4.84 -5.92
C THR A 12 0.79 -3.44 -5.74
N TRP A 13 -0.01 -3.21 -4.70
CA TRP A 13 -0.59 -1.89 -4.44
C TRP A 13 0.46 -0.83 -4.14
N VAL A 14 1.48 -1.15 -3.34
CA VAL A 14 2.60 -0.23 -3.08
C VAL A 14 3.30 0.14 -4.39
N SER A 15 3.61 -0.83 -5.25
CA SER A 15 4.26 -0.57 -6.54
C SER A 15 3.40 0.31 -7.45
N LEU A 16 2.09 0.07 -7.50
CA LEU A 16 1.15 0.86 -8.28
C LEU A 16 1.03 2.32 -7.79
N VAL A 17 1.03 2.52 -6.48
CA VAL A 17 0.98 3.87 -5.86
C VAL A 17 2.29 4.61 -6.07
N VAL A 18 3.43 3.97 -5.83
CA VAL A 18 4.77 4.56 -6.05
C VAL A 18 4.98 4.91 -7.53
N SER A 19 4.43 4.12 -8.45
CA SER A 19 4.49 4.39 -9.89
C SER A 19 3.55 5.52 -10.34
N GLY A 20 2.74 6.10 -9.43
CA GLY A 20 1.78 7.16 -9.73
C GLY A 20 0.56 6.70 -10.53
N VAL A 21 0.36 5.39 -10.71
CA VAL A 21 -0.80 4.84 -11.44
C VAL A 21 -2.07 4.97 -10.60
N PHE A 22 -1.93 4.86 -9.28
CA PHE A 22 -3.02 4.98 -8.32
C PHE A 22 -2.63 5.92 -7.18
N THR A 23 -3.63 6.58 -6.58
CA THR A 23 -3.46 7.33 -5.33
C THR A 23 -3.85 6.49 -4.12
N PHE A 24 -3.47 6.94 -2.91
CA PHE A 24 -3.85 6.28 -1.66
C PHE A 24 -5.37 6.15 -1.46
N ASP A 25 -6.18 7.07 -2.01
CA ASP A 25 -7.64 7.01 -1.95
C ASP A 25 -8.24 5.94 -2.86
N GLN A 26 -7.53 5.56 -3.91
CA GLN A 26 -7.97 4.50 -4.82
C GLN A 26 -7.62 3.10 -4.31
N VAL A 27 -6.77 2.99 -3.27
CA VAL A 27 -6.50 1.72 -2.61
C VAL A 27 -7.76 1.27 -1.87
N PRO A 28 -8.30 0.08 -2.15
CA PRO A 28 -9.55 -0.38 -1.55
C PRO A 28 -9.43 -0.47 -0.03
N ASN A 29 -10.45 0.02 0.66
CA ASN A 29 -10.56 -0.08 2.11
C ASN A 29 -10.96 -1.49 2.55
N LEU A 30 -10.09 -2.45 2.28
CA LEU A 30 -10.27 -3.87 2.57
C LEU A 30 -9.44 -4.25 3.80
N PHE A 31 -10.10 -4.51 4.94
CA PHE A 31 -9.45 -4.77 6.21
C PHE A 31 -8.38 -3.70 6.54
N ASN A 32 -7.11 -4.08 6.65
CA ASN A 32 -5.98 -3.19 6.90
C ASN A 32 -5.15 -2.87 5.63
N LEU A 33 -5.61 -3.24 4.43
CA LEU A 33 -4.83 -3.09 3.20
C LEU A 33 -4.38 -1.65 2.95
N ARG A 34 -5.32 -0.70 2.94
CA ARG A 34 -5.02 0.72 2.68
C ARG A 34 -4.03 1.28 3.70
N ALA A 35 -4.21 0.97 4.98
CA ALA A 35 -3.31 1.41 6.03
C ALA A 35 -1.88 0.89 5.84
N VAL A 36 -1.73 -0.41 5.57
CA VAL A 36 -0.40 -1.03 5.36
C VAL A 36 0.28 -0.50 4.10
N VAL A 37 -0.47 -0.25 3.02
CA VAL A 37 0.08 0.36 1.79
C VAL A 37 0.60 1.77 2.07
N ILE A 38 -0.16 2.60 2.78
CA ILE A 38 0.26 3.96 3.18
C ILE A 38 1.51 3.91 4.06
N GLU A 39 1.52 3.04 5.07
CA GLU A 39 2.67 2.88 5.98
C GLU A 39 3.95 2.55 5.21
N ILE A 40 3.91 1.55 4.32
CA ILE A 40 5.08 1.13 3.53
C ILE A 40 5.50 2.22 2.54
N THR A 41 4.55 2.85 1.85
CA THR A 41 4.89 3.90 0.88
C THR A 41 5.51 5.11 1.57
N ASN A 42 5.06 5.49 2.77
CA ASN A 42 5.66 6.57 3.55
C ASN A 42 7.07 6.19 4.05
N ASP A 43 7.28 4.96 4.53
CA ASP A 43 8.61 4.45 4.93
C ASP A 43 9.61 4.48 3.76
N LEU A 44 9.14 4.16 2.55
CA LEU A 44 9.95 4.24 1.32
C LEU A 44 10.26 5.69 0.89
N ALA A 45 9.42 6.65 1.24
CA ALA A 45 9.59 8.06 0.88
C ALA A 45 10.64 8.78 1.75
N GLY A 46 11.05 8.18 2.88
CA GLY A 46 12.18 8.66 3.68
C GLY A 46 11.97 10.03 4.32
N GLU A 47 10.93 10.19 5.12
CA GLU A 47 10.86 11.19 6.19
C GLU A 47 11.08 10.54 7.56
#